data_AF-A0A8T4D7L3-F1
#
_entry.id   AF-A0A8T4D7L3-F1
#
_cell.length_a   1.000
_cell.length_b   1.000
_cell.length_c   1.000
_cell.angle_alpha   90.00
_cell.angle_beta   90.00
_cell.angle_gamma   90.00
#
_symmetry.space_group_name_H-M   'P 1'
#
loop_
_entity.id
_entity.type
_entity.pdbx_description
1 polymer ?
#
loop_
_entity_poly.entity_id
_entity_poly.type
_entity_poly.pdbx_seq_one_letter_code
_entity_poly.pdbx_strand_id
1 'polypeptide(L)'
;AHAYACITGQYQPLTRWERNQDGDLVGMIELPLAVGLVGGATATHPTAKVNVKILGVRTANELAEVIAAVGLAQNFAALRALATEGIQRGHMSLHARNVAIAAGAQGDQIDRVVEILVKEKQVRIDRAKDVLETLR
;
A
#
# COMPACT_ATOMS: atom_id res chain seq x y z
N ALA A 1 -6.41 -0.17 19.83
CA ALA A 1 -6.29 0.54 18.53
C ALA A 1 -7.67 0.88 17.94
N HIS A 2 -8.47 -0.06 17.42
CA HIS A 2 -9.72 0.27 16.71
C HIS A 2 -10.78 1.00 17.55
N ALA A 3 -10.89 0.74 18.86
CA ALA A 3 -11.76 1.53 19.73
C ALA A 3 -11.31 3.01 19.80
N TYR A 4 -10.00 3.26 19.82
CA TYR A 4 -9.44 4.62 19.80
C TYR A 4 -9.68 5.32 18.46
N ALA A 5 -9.68 4.57 17.36
CA ALA A 5 -10.04 5.08 16.04
C ALA A 5 -11.48 5.62 15.97
N CYS A 6 -12.36 5.25 16.92
CA CYS A 6 -13.73 5.72 17.03
C CYS A 6 -13.95 6.78 18.12
N ILE A 7 -12.89 7.28 18.77
CA ILE A 7 -13.04 8.13 19.98
C ILE A 7 -13.81 9.43 19.73
N THR A 8 -13.83 9.90 18.48
CA THR A 8 -14.58 11.09 18.05
C THR A 8 -16.01 10.80 17.59
N GLY A 9 -16.52 9.58 17.82
CA GLY A 9 -17.87 9.15 17.43
C GLY A 9 -17.99 8.60 15.99
N GLN A 10 -16.91 8.61 15.22
CA GLN A 10 -16.83 7.98 13.89
C GLN A 10 -15.50 7.25 13.75
N TYR A 11 -15.48 6.15 13.00
CA TYR A 11 -14.25 5.43 12.71
C TYR A 11 -13.36 6.25 11.77
N GLN A 12 -12.17 6.62 12.24
CA GLN A 12 -11.21 7.47 11.53
C GLN A 12 -9.82 6.81 11.44
N PRO A 13 -8.96 7.23 10.50
CA PRO A 13 -7.58 6.77 10.44
C PRO A 13 -6.81 7.07 11.73
N LEU A 14 -5.93 6.14 12.14
CA LEU A 14 -5.00 6.34 13.27
C LEU A 14 -3.74 7.12 12.87
N THR A 15 -3.51 7.31 11.56
CA THR A 15 -2.37 8.04 11.00
C THR A 15 -2.82 9.34 10.35
N ARG A 16 -1.94 10.34 10.38
CA ARG A 16 -2.07 11.58 9.59
C ARG A 16 -0.85 11.73 8.70
N TRP A 17 -1.10 12.17 7.47
CA TRP A 17 -0.06 12.48 6.49
C TRP A 17 -0.31 13.89 5.97
N GLU A 18 0.72 14.72 6.00
CA GLU A 18 0.65 16.11 5.56
C GLU A 18 1.95 16.56 4.91
N ARG A 19 1.91 17.68 4.20
CA ARG A 19 3.09 18.33 3.65
C ARG A 19 3.48 19.49 4.57
N ASN A 20 4.73 19.52 5.04
CA ASN A 20 5.22 20.64 5.85
C ASN A 20 5.53 21.88 4.97
N GLN A 21 5.99 22.96 5.60
CA GLN A 21 6.30 24.23 4.92
C GLN A 21 7.46 24.11 3.92
N ASP A 22 8.44 23.23 4.21
CA ASP A 22 9.59 22.96 3.34
C ASP A 22 9.24 22.05 2.16
N GLY A 23 8.06 21.44 2.22
CA GLY A 23 7.51 20.59 1.18
C GLY A 23 7.71 19.10 1.39
N ASP A 24 8.24 18.68 2.53
CA ASP A 24 8.44 17.28 2.90
C ASP A 24 7.12 16.62 3.34
N LEU A 25 7.03 15.31 3.11
CA LEU A 25 5.94 14.48 3.59
C LEU A 25 6.16 14.11 5.07
N VAL A 26 5.24 14.51 5.94
CA VAL A 26 5.25 14.23 7.38
C VAL A 26 4.16 13.22 7.72
N GLY A 27 4.56 12.13 8.38
CA GLY A 27 3.66 11.10 8.88
C GLY A 27 3.59 11.13 10.40
N MET A 28 2.38 11.03 10.95
CA MET A 28 2.12 10.95 12.38
C MET A 28 1.21 9.75 12.68
N ILE A 29 1.42 9.14 13.84
CA ILE A 29 0.55 8.07 14.35
C ILE A 29 0.34 8.28 15.85
N GLU A 30 -0.89 8.10 16.32
CA GLU A 30 -1.21 8.11 17.73
C GLU A 30 -2.20 6.99 18.04
N LEU A 31 -1.86 6.15 19.02
CA LEU A 31 -2.71 5.05 19.46
C LEU A 31 -2.32 4.55 20.85
N PRO A 32 -3.28 4.02 21.63
CA PRO A 32 -2.98 3.37 22.89
C PRO A 32 -2.26 2.04 22.66
N LEU A 33 -1.11 1.87 23.30
CA LEU A 33 -0.29 0.65 23.27
C LEU A 33 -0.04 0.14 24.69
N ALA A 34 -0.73 -0.93 25.06
CA ALA A 34 -0.49 -1.65 26.30
C ALA A 34 0.53 -2.75 26.05
N VAL A 35 1.81 -2.46 26.27
CA VAL A 35 2.93 -3.39 26.08
C VAL A 35 3.77 -3.49 27.35
N GLY A 36 4.51 -4.59 27.50
CA GLY A 36 5.30 -4.83 28.70
C GLY A 36 6.57 -5.64 28.41
N LEU A 37 7.67 -5.22 29.03
CA LEU A 37 8.95 -5.93 29.02
C LEU A 37 9.10 -6.91 30.20
N VAL A 38 8.25 -6.76 31.22
CA VAL A 38 8.30 -7.55 32.45
C VAL A 38 7.01 -8.35 32.59
N GLY A 39 7.14 -9.63 32.90
CA GLY A 39 6.02 -10.56 33.04
C GLY A 39 5.49 -11.11 31.72
N GLY A 40 4.65 -12.14 31.79
CA GLY A 40 4.05 -12.78 30.62
C GLY A 40 5.06 -13.42 29.66
N ALA A 41 4.64 -13.61 28.40
CA ALA A 41 5.42 -14.30 27.38
C ALA A 41 6.71 -13.55 26.99
N THR A 42 6.74 -12.22 27.09
CA THR A 42 7.93 -11.41 26.79
C THR A 42 9.08 -11.69 27.75
N ALA A 43 8.78 -12.09 28.99
CA ALA A 43 9.75 -12.44 30.01
C ALA A 43 9.97 -13.96 30.20
N THR A 44 9.20 -14.83 29.54
CA THR A 44 9.32 -16.30 29.69
C THR A 44 9.68 -17.02 28.41
N HIS A 45 9.18 -16.57 27.26
CA HIS A 45 9.41 -17.22 25.97
C HIS A 45 10.81 -16.92 25.44
N PRO A 46 11.64 -17.94 25.11
CA PRO A 46 13.03 -17.73 24.68
C PRO A 46 13.17 -16.80 23.48
N THR A 47 12.36 -16.98 22.43
CA THR A 47 12.38 -16.12 21.24
C THR A 47 12.00 -14.68 21.56
N ALA A 48 11.02 -14.45 22.45
CA ALA A 48 10.61 -13.09 22.79
C ALA A 48 11.73 -12.34 23.53
N LYS A 49 12.45 -13.02 24.44
CA LYS A 49 13.64 -12.46 25.11
C LYS A 49 14.73 -12.08 24.12
N VAL A 50 15.01 -12.96 23.15
CA VAL A 50 16.01 -12.70 22.11
C VAL A 50 15.61 -11.51 21.26
N ASN A 51 14.34 -11.41 20.86
CA ASN A 51 13.84 -10.27 20.07
C ASN A 51 13.95 -8.95 20.84
N VAL A 52 13.60 -8.92 22.13
CA VAL A 52 13.79 -7.72 22.98
C VAL A 52 15.27 -7.35 23.07
N LYS A 53 16.17 -8.33 23.22
CA LYS A 53 17.61 -8.10 23.24
C LYS A 53 18.15 -7.54 21.92
N ILE A 54 17.65 -8.03 20.77
CA ILE A 54 18.01 -7.52 19.45
C ILE A 54 17.53 -6.08 19.28
N LEU A 55 16.30 -5.77 19.71
CA LEU A 55 15.74 -4.42 19.67
C LEU A 55 16.49 -3.44 20.59
N GLY A 56 17.09 -3.93 21.68
CA GLY A 56 17.87 -3.11 22.62
C GLY A 56 17.03 -2.17 23.49
N VAL A 57 15.70 -2.31 23.48
CA VAL A 57 14.78 -1.51 24.28
C VAL A 57 14.88 -1.87 25.76
N ARG A 58 14.84 -0.84 26.61
CA ARG A 58 14.98 -0.92 28.07
C ARG A 58 13.67 -0.65 28.78
N THR A 59 12.74 0.08 28.15
CA THR A 59 11.46 0.45 28.74
C THR A 59 10.27 0.01 27.89
N ALA A 60 9.12 -0.20 28.51
CA ALA A 60 7.88 -0.49 27.79
C ALA A 60 7.46 0.65 26.85
N ASN A 61 7.79 1.90 27.20
CA ASN A 61 7.55 3.06 26.37
C ASN A 61 8.40 3.03 25.10
N GLU A 62 9.71 2.73 25.21
CA GLU A 62 10.58 2.55 24.03
C GLU A 62 10.04 1.45 23.11
N LEU A 63 9.58 0.33 23.69
CA LEU A 63 8.94 -0.73 22.90
C LEU A 63 7.66 -0.24 22.19
N ALA A 64 6.83 0.54 22.88
CA ALA A 64 5.61 1.12 22.32
C ALA A 64 5.92 2.08 21.17
N GLU A 65 6.92 2.96 21.34
CA GLU A 65 7.39 3.89 20.31
C GLU A 65 7.89 3.15 19.07
N VAL A 66 8.69 2.09 19.24
CA VAL A 66 9.13 1.22 18.14
C VAL A 66 7.95 0.59 17.42
N ILE A 67 6.97 0.05 18.14
CA ILE A 67 5.77 -0.57 17.56
C ILE A 67 4.96 0.46 16.77
N ALA A 68 4.75 1.67 17.32
CA ALA A 68 4.06 2.75 16.65
C ALA A 68 4.80 3.18 15.36
N ALA A 69 6.11 3.35 15.43
CA ALA A 69 6.94 3.70 14.28
C ALA A 69 6.88 2.64 13.17
N VAL A 70 6.94 1.34 13.52
CA VAL A 70 6.77 0.23 12.58
C VAL A 70 5.37 0.28 11.95
N GLY A 71 4.32 0.54 12.73
CA GLY A 71 2.96 0.70 12.21
C GLY A 71 2.84 1.85 11.20
N LEU A 72 3.47 2.99 11.49
CA LEU A 72 3.50 4.14 10.57
C LEU A 72 4.30 3.81 9.29
N ALA A 73 5.45 3.13 9.41
CA ALA A 73 6.24 2.70 8.26
C ALA A 73 5.47 1.71 7.36
N GLN A 74 4.74 0.76 7.96
CA GLN A 74 3.89 -0.16 7.23
C GLN A 74 2.74 0.58 6.51
N ASN A 75 2.12 1.55 7.19
CA ASN A 75 1.09 2.40 6.59
C ASN A 75 1.63 3.20 5.40
N PHE A 76 2.81 3.82 5.55
CA PHE A 76 3.49 4.54 4.47
C PHE A 76 3.75 3.64 3.25
N ALA A 77 4.32 2.45 3.48
CA ALA A 77 4.64 1.51 2.42
C ALA A 77 3.37 1.10 1.64
N ALA A 78 2.27 0.85 2.34
CA ALA A 78 0.98 0.52 1.74
C ALA A 78 0.43 1.69 0.90
N LEU A 79 0.39 2.90 1.46
CA LEU A 79 -0.08 4.10 0.74
C LEU A 79 0.79 4.39 -0.48
N ARG A 80 2.11 4.30 -0.34
CA ARG A 80 3.05 4.48 -1.45
C ARG A 80 2.83 3.43 -2.53
N ALA A 81 2.65 2.16 -2.16
CA ALA A 81 2.38 1.10 -3.15
C ALA A 81 1.08 1.34 -3.92
N LEU A 82 0.02 1.80 -3.24
CA LEU A 82 -1.27 2.13 -3.85
C LEU A 82 -1.21 3.39 -4.73
N ALA A 83 -0.45 4.40 -4.32
CA ALA A 83 -0.34 5.69 -5.01
C ALA A 83 0.70 5.70 -6.14
N THR A 84 1.64 4.74 -6.17
CA THR A 84 2.72 4.70 -7.17
C THR A 84 2.37 3.78 -8.34
N GLU A 85 3.02 4.05 -9.47
CA GLU A 85 2.77 3.38 -10.74
C GLU A 85 3.00 1.86 -10.73
N GLY A 86 3.69 1.29 -9.74
CA GLY A 86 4.01 -0.15 -9.73
C GLY A 86 2.77 -1.04 -9.80
N ILE A 87 1.79 -0.80 -8.93
CA ILE A 87 0.51 -1.52 -8.94
C ILE A 87 -0.36 -1.05 -10.11
N GLN A 88 -0.36 0.25 -10.40
CA GLN A 88 -1.15 0.82 -11.48
C GLN A 88 -0.72 0.31 -12.86
N ARG A 89 0.56 0.14 -13.16
CA ARG A 89 1.06 -0.39 -14.45
C ARG A 89 0.63 -1.83 -14.66
N GLY A 90 0.70 -2.67 -13.62
CA GLY A 90 0.19 -4.04 -13.67
C GLY A 90 -1.31 -4.08 -13.96
N HIS A 91 -2.08 -3.24 -13.25
CA HIS A 91 -3.52 -3.07 -13.50
C HIS A 91 -3.82 -2.50 -14.89
N MET A 92 -3.03 -1.54 -15.38
CA MET A 92 -3.22 -0.91 -16.69
C MET A 92 -2.93 -1.88 -17.83
N SER A 93 -1.94 -2.76 -17.70
CA SER A 93 -1.70 -3.83 -18.67
C SER A 93 -2.87 -4.81 -18.72
N LEU A 94 -3.38 -5.23 -17.56
CA LEU A 94 -4.57 -6.08 -17.49
C LEU A 94 -5.82 -5.37 -18.04
N HIS A 95 -5.99 -4.09 -17.70
CA HIS A 95 -7.09 -3.26 -18.18
C HIS A 95 -7.05 -3.09 -19.70
N ALA A 96 -5.88 -2.80 -20.27
CA ALA A 96 -5.70 -2.72 -21.72
C ALA A 96 -6.00 -4.06 -22.39
N ARG A 97 -5.57 -5.18 -21.81
CA ARG A 97 -5.91 -6.52 -22.31
C ARG A 97 -7.43 -6.75 -22.29
N ASN A 98 -8.11 -6.40 -21.20
CA ASN A 98 -9.57 -6.51 -21.10
C ASN A 98 -10.28 -5.63 -22.13
N VAL A 99 -9.80 -4.42 -22.37
CA VAL A 99 -10.33 -3.51 -23.40
C VAL A 99 -10.13 -4.07 -24.81
N ALA A 100 -8.95 -4.64 -25.12
CA ALA A 100 -8.69 -5.29 -26.40
C ALA A 100 -9.60 -6.50 -26.64
N ILE A 101 -9.79 -7.36 -25.62
CA ILE A 101 -10.71 -8.50 -25.67
C ILE A 101 -12.15 -8.02 -25.87
N ALA A 102 -12.58 -6.99 -25.14
CA ALA A 102 -13.92 -6.42 -25.28
C ALA A 102 -14.17 -5.77 -26.66
N ALA A 103 -13.12 -5.27 -27.31
CA ALA A 103 -13.17 -4.80 -28.70
C ALA A 103 -13.23 -5.94 -29.73
N GLY A 104 -13.02 -7.19 -29.30
CA GLY A 104 -13.11 -8.38 -30.14
C GLY A 104 -11.76 -8.90 -30.66
N ALA A 105 -10.64 -8.47 -30.09
CA ALA A 105 -9.32 -9.01 -30.44
C ALA A 105 -9.20 -10.48 -29.98
N GLN A 106 -8.60 -11.33 -30.81
CA GLN A 106 -8.40 -12.75 -30.51
C GLN A 106 -6.95 -13.18 -30.75
N GLY A 107 -6.49 -14.20 -30.01
CA GLY A 107 -5.17 -14.78 -30.20
C GLY A 107 -4.04 -13.75 -30.09
N ASP A 108 -3.19 -13.71 -31.12
CA ASP A 108 -2.04 -12.81 -31.27
C ASP A 108 -2.43 -11.32 -31.43
N GLN A 109 -3.66 -11.03 -31.87
CA GLN A 109 -4.16 -9.66 -32.01
C GLN A 109 -4.27 -8.94 -30.66
N ILE A 110 -4.53 -9.68 -29.58
CA ILE A 110 -4.70 -9.09 -28.24
C ILE A 110 -3.43 -8.36 -27.82
N ASP A 111 -2.28 -9.01 -27.94
CA ASP A 111 -1.02 -8.43 -27.50
C ASP A 111 -0.61 -7.23 -28.37
N ARG A 112 -0.86 -7.31 -29.68
CA ARG A 112 -0.60 -6.20 -30.64
C ARG A 112 -1.48 -4.98 -30.37
N VAL A 113 -2.78 -5.19 -30.11
CA VAL A 113 -3.71 -4.09 -29.76
C VAL A 113 -3.29 -3.48 -28.42
N VAL A 114 -2.99 -4.30 -27.41
CA VAL A 114 -2.54 -3.81 -26.08
C VAL A 114 -1.29 -2.94 -26.19
N GLU A 115 -0.29 -3.38 -26.96
CA GLU A 115 0.96 -2.64 -27.14
C GLU A 115 0.72 -1.24 -27.73
N ILE A 116 -0.15 -1.13 -28.74
CA ILE A 116 -0.52 0.15 -29.36
C ILE A 116 -1.29 1.04 -28.37
N LEU A 117 -2.31 0.51 -27.68
CA LEU A 117 -3.12 1.29 -26.73
C LEU A 117 -2.30 1.83 -25.56
N VAL A 118 -1.36 1.03 -25.04
CA VAL A 118 -0.47 1.43 -23.96
C VAL A 118 0.54 2.47 -24.45
N LYS A 119 1.12 2.29 -25.64
CA LYS A 119 2.07 3.24 -26.24
C LYS A 119 1.43 4.60 -26.50
N GLU A 120 0.18 4.61 -26.97
CA GLU A 120 -0.59 5.84 -27.23
C GLU A 120 -1.22 6.44 -25.96
N LYS A 121 -1.17 5.73 -24.82
CA LYS A 121 -1.89 6.07 -23.58
C LYS A 121 -3.41 6.25 -23.79
N GLN A 122 -3.97 5.55 -24.77
CA GLN A 122 -5.39 5.61 -25.14
C GLN A 122 -6.06 4.27 -24.89
N VAL A 123 -6.19 3.88 -23.62
CA VAL A 123 -6.84 2.62 -23.23
C VAL A 123 -8.36 2.81 -23.19
N ARG A 124 -8.99 2.81 -24.37
CA ARG A 124 -10.45 2.94 -24.54
C ARG A 124 -10.95 2.00 -25.64
N ILE A 125 -12.22 1.61 -25.54
CA ILE A 125 -12.81 0.57 -26.40
C ILE A 125 -13.02 1.03 -27.85
N ASP A 126 -13.29 2.31 -28.08
CA ASP A 126 -13.34 2.94 -29.40
C ASP A 126 -11.98 2.84 -30.09
N ARG A 127 -10.91 3.30 -29.41
CA ARG A 127 -9.56 3.22 -29.96
C ARG A 127 -9.11 1.77 -30.20
N ALA A 128 -9.47 0.86 -29.29
CA ALA A 128 -9.16 -0.55 -29.45
C ALA A 128 -9.82 -1.17 -30.70
N LYS A 129 -11.02 -0.73 -31.07
CA LYS A 129 -11.68 -1.14 -32.32
C LYS A 129 -10.95 -0.59 -33.54
N ASP A 130 -10.59 0.70 -33.54
CA ASP A 130 -9.85 1.32 -34.65
C ASP A 130 -8.51 0.61 -34.90
N VAL A 131 -7.79 0.31 -33.83
CA VAL A 131 -6.51 -0.41 -33.89
C VAL A 131 -6.73 -1.83 -34.42
N LEU A 132 -7.76 -2.52 -33.94
CA LEU A 132 -8.07 -3.87 -34.38
C LEU A 132 -8.46 -3.92 -35.87
N GLU A 133 -9.18 -2.92 -36.37
CA GLU A 133 -9.51 -2.78 -37.80
C GLU A 133 -8.26 -2.58 -38.65
N THR A 134 -7.28 -1.82 -38.16
CA THR A 134 -6.01 -1.57 -38.87
C THR A 134 -5.11 -2.82 -38.92
N LEU A 135 -5.31 -3.77 -37.98
CA LEU A 135 -4.53 -5.01 -37.88
C LEU A 135 -5.14 -6.18 -38.66
N ARG A 136 -6.34 -6.02 -39.21
CA ARG A 136 -7.03 -6.99 -40.08
C ARG A 136 -6.71 -6.72 -41.54
#